data_AF-A0A7W7QM37-F1
#
_entry.id   AF-A0A7W7QM37-F1
#
_cell.length_a   1.000
_cell.length_b   1.000
_cell.length_c   1.000
_cell.angle_alpha   90.00
_cell.angle_beta   90.00
_cell.angle_gamma   90.00
#
_symmetry.space_group_name_H-M   'P 1'
#
loop_
_entity.id
_entity.type
_entity.pdbx_description
1 polymer ?
#
loop_
_entity_poly.entity_id
_entity_poly.type
_entity_poly.pdbx_seq_one_letter_code
_entity_poly.pdbx_strand_id
1 'polypeptide(L)' 'MSTAFTAAVRERARQAWRALQEAREDDDAHAGLAASNEWEDVQRLAREHGVSLDVGPLSPEELDS' A
#
# COMPACT_ATOMS: atom_id res chain seq x y z
N MET A 1 7.47 2.58 18.72
CA MET A 1 6.51 1.85 17.87
C MET A 1 6.73 0.36 18.07
N SER A 2 5.67 -0.46 18.15
CA SER A 2 5.80 -1.91 18.42
C SER A 2 5.98 -2.72 17.14
N THR A 3 6.65 -3.85 17.24
CA THR A 3 6.83 -4.81 16.12
C THR A 3 5.51 -5.30 15.56
N ALA A 4 4.52 -5.54 16.43
CA ALA A 4 3.17 -5.95 16.04
C ALA A 4 2.44 -4.89 15.22
N PHE A 5 2.56 -3.61 15.59
CA PHE A 5 1.98 -2.51 14.81
C PHE A 5 2.61 -2.42 13.42
N THR A 6 3.94 -2.45 13.34
CA THR A 6 4.67 -2.43 12.06
C THR A 6 4.25 -3.60 11.16
N ALA A 7 4.12 -4.80 11.72
CA ALA A 7 3.67 -5.97 10.97
C ALA A 7 2.23 -5.81 10.45
N ALA A 8 1.33 -5.25 11.26
CA ALA A 8 -0.06 -5.00 10.86
C ALA A 8 -0.16 -3.96 9.73
N VAL A 9 0.61 -2.88 9.81
CA VAL A 9 0.65 -1.85 8.74
C VAL A 9 1.16 -2.45 7.43
N ARG A 10 2.23 -3.25 7.47
CA ARG A 10 2.76 -3.93 6.26
C ARG A 10 1.78 -4.94 5.69
N GLU A 11 1.13 -5.73 6.53
CA GLU A 11 0.10 -6.67 6.07
C GLU A 11 -1.04 -5.94 5.37
N ARG A 12 -1.53 -4.84 5.96
CA ARG A 12 -2.57 -4.02 5.35
C ARG A 12 -2.14 -3.41 4.02
N ALA A 13 -0.89 -2.97 3.92
CA ALA A 13 -0.29 -2.47 2.69
C ALA A 13 -0.26 -3.55 1.60
N ARG A 14 0.17 -4.78 1.94
CA ARG A 14 0.17 -5.93 1.01
C ARG A 14 -1.23 -6.27 0.50
N GLN A 15 -2.24 -6.21 1.37
CA GLN A 15 -3.63 -6.48 0.99
C GLN A 15 -4.19 -5.40 0.05
N ALA A 16 -4.01 -4.12 0.39
CA ALA A 16 -4.47 -3.00 -0.42
C ALA A 16 -3.81 -3.00 -1.82
N TRP A 17 -2.49 -3.23 -1.87
CA TRP A 17 -1.76 -3.33 -3.12
C TRP A 17 -2.25 -4.50 -3.98
N ARG A 18 -2.46 -5.67 -3.38
CA ARG A 18 -2.99 -6.83 -4.10
C ARG A 18 -4.38 -6.58 -4.68
N ALA A 19 -5.28 -5.99 -3.88
CA ALA A 19 -6.63 -5.65 -4.34
C ALA A 19 -6.61 -4.64 -5.50
N LEU A 20 -5.67 -3.69 -5.48
CA LEU A 20 -5.51 -2.73 -6.57
C LEU A 20 -5.03 -3.41 -7.86
N GLN A 21 -4.12 -4.39 -7.75
CA GLN A 21 -3.67 -5.16 -8.90
C GLN A 21 -4.77 -6.06 -9.46
N GLU A 22 -5.53 -6.74 -8.59
CA GLU A 22 -6.68 -7.56 -9.00
C GLU A 22 -7.75 -6.72 -9.71
N ALA A 23 -8.12 -5.57 -9.16
CA ALA A 23 -9.08 -4.67 -9.81
C ALA A 23 -8.59 -4.14 -11.18
N ARG A 24 -7.27 -3.98 -11.37
CA ARG A 24 -6.69 -3.62 -12.67
C ARG A 24 -6.73 -4.76 -13.67
N GLU A 25 -6.49 -6.00 -13.20
CA GLU A 25 -6.55 -7.20 -14.03
C GLU A 25 -7.99 -7.46 -14.50
N ASP A 26 -8.97 -7.19 -13.64
CA ASP A 26 -10.40 -7.39 -13.91
C ASP A 26 -11.09 -6.21 -14.62
N ASP A 27 -10.37 -5.11 -14.87
CA ASP A 27 -10.93 -3.82 -15.37
C ASP A 27 -12.13 -3.31 -14.52
N ASP A 28 -12.12 -3.63 -13.22
CA ASP A 28 -13.14 -3.20 -12.26
C ASP A 28 -12.79 -1.82 -11.72
N ALA A 29 -13.33 -0.79 -12.36
CA ALA A 29 -13.13 0.60 -11.96
C ALA A 29 -13.61 0.91 -10.53
N HIS A 30 -14.65 0.23 -10.04
CA HIS A 30 -15.19 0.47 -8.71
C HIS A 30 -14.28 -0.13 -7.64
N ALA A 31 -13.89 -1.40 -7.82
CA ALA A 31 -12.91 -2.05 -6.95
C ALA A 31 -11.56 -1.32 -6.99
N GLY A 32 -11.15 -0.81 -8.16
CA GLY A 32 -9.92 -0.06 -8.33
C GLY A 32 -9.91 1.24 -7.53
N LEU A 33 -11.01 1.99 -7.53
CA LEU A 33 -11.16 3.21 -6.71
C LEU A 33 -11.08 2.88 -5.21
N ALA A 34 -11.80 1.84 -4.77
CA ALA A 34 -11.80 1.43 -3.37
C ALA A 34 -10.41 0.99 -2.89
N ALA A 35 -9.72 0.15 -3.68
CA ALA A 35 -8.37 -0.31 -3.38
C ALA A 35 -7.33 0.82 -3.44
N SER A 36 -7.49 1.79 -4.34
CA SER A 36 -6.62 2.96 -4.40
C SER A 36 -6.73 3.82 -3.15
N ASN A 37 -7.95 4.11 -2.68
CA ASN A 37 -8.15 4.87 -1.45
C ASN A 37 -7.53 4.16 -0.24
N GLU A 38 -7.71 2.85 -0.14
CA GLU A 38 -7.14 2.04 0.93
C GLU A 38 -5.59 2.03 0.87
N TRP A 39 -5.02 1.99 -0.34
CA TRP A 39 -3.58 2.10 -0.57
C TRP A 39 -3.01 3.48 -0.18
N GLU A 40 -3.74 4.56 -0.43
CA GLU A 40 -3.34 5.92 -0.02
C GLU A 40 -3.40 6.08 1.51
N ASP A 41 -4.44 5.54 2.14
CA ASP A 41 -4.61 5.58 3.60
C ASP A 41 -3.50 4.85 4.34
N VAL A 42 -3.14 3.64 3.89
CA VAL A 42 -2.06 2.88 4.53
C VAL A 42 -0.69 3.52 4.31
N GLN A 43 -0.45 4.16 3.15
CA GLN A 43 0.78 4.93 2.91
C GLN A 43 0.88 6.15 3.84
N ARG A 44 -0.23 6.87 4.04
CA ARG A 44 -0.28 7.99 4.97
C ARG A 44 0.01 7.54 6.40
N LEU A 45 -0.67 6.48 6.85
CA LEU A 45 -0.44 5.90 8.18
C LEU A 45 1.02 5.45 8.35
N ALA A 46 1.58 4.78 7.35
CA ALA A 46 2.96 4.32 7.37
C ALA A 46 3.94 5.51 7.50
N ARG A 47 3.72 6.59 6.74
CA ARG A 47 4.54 7.81 6.81
C ARG A 47 4.44 8.50 8.17
N GLU A 48 3.24 8.67 8.71
CA GLU A 48 3.01 9.31 10.01
C GLU A 48 3.70 8.57 11.16
N HIS A 49 3.83 7.25 11.03
CA HIS A 49 4.44 6.39 12.05
C HIS A 49 5.88 5.95 11.73
N GLY A 50 6.45 6.35 10.58
CA GLY A 50 7.81 5.96 10.18
C GLY A 50 7.96 4.46 9.87
N VAL A 51 6.91 3.84 9.32
CA VAL A 51 6.93 2.44 8.85
C VAL A 51 7.32 2.41 7.37
N SER A 52 8.40 1.70 7.03
CA SER A 52 8.72 1.38 5.63
C SER A 52 7.82 0.25 5.12
N LEU A 53 7.14 0.50 4.00
CA LEU A 53 6.36 -0.49 3.25
C LEU A 53 7.27 -1.27 2.29
N ASP A 54 6.93 -2.53 2.05
CA ASP A 54 7.68 -3.49 1.22
C ASP A 54 6.97 -3.82 -0.10
N VAL A 55 5.94 -3.04 -0.46
CA VAL A 55 5.11 -3.20 -1.65
C VAL A 55 4.69 -1.85 -2.22
N GLY A 56 4.16 -1.86 -3.44
CA GLY A 56 3.77 -0.66 -4.18
C GLY A 56 4.83 -0.22 -5.19
N PRO A 57 4.56 0.85 -5.96
CA PRO A 57 5.59 1.44 -6.81
C PRO A 57 6.74 1.90 -5.91
N LEU A 58 7.97 1.54 -6.29
CA LEU A 58 9.19 2.01 -5.64
C LEU A 58 9.12 3.54 -5.50
N SER A 59 9.53 4.07 -4.35
CA SER A 59 9.64 5.53 -4.19
C SER A 59 10.50 6.10 -5.33
N PRO A 60 10.25 7.34 -5.80
CA PRO A 60 11.02 7.94 -6.88
C PRO A 60 12.55 7.90 -6.66
N GLU A 61 13.02 7.89 -5.42
CA GLU A 61 14.43 7.76 -5.05
C GLU A 61 15.05 6.39 -5.41
N GLU A 62 14.25 5.32 -5.51
CA GLU A 62 14.71 3.98 -5.87
C GLU A 62 14.64 3.69 -7.38
N LEU A 63 13.99 4.56 -8.16
CA LEU A 63 13.93 4.45 -9.62
C LEU A 63 15.13 5.12 -10.33
N ASP A 64 15.95 5.89 -9.59
CA ASP A 64 17.10 6.65 -10.09
C ASP A 64 18.45 6.14 -9.52
N SER A 65 18.49 4.91 -8.98
CA SER A 65 19.70 4.25 -8.44
C SER A 65 20.20 3.09 -9.30
#